data_AF-A0A7R9USW3-F1
#
_entry.id   AF-A0A7R9USW3-F1
#
_cell.length_a   1.000
_cell.length_b   1.000
_cell.length_c   1.000
_cell.angle_alpha   90.00
_cell.angle_beta   90.00
_cell.angle_gamma   90.00
#
_symmetry.space_group_name_H-M   'P 1'
#
loop_
_entity.id
_entity.type
_entity.pdbx_description
1 polymer ?
#
loop_
_entity_poly.entity_id
_entity_poly.type
_entity_poly.pdbx_seq_one_letter_code
_entity_poly.pdbx_strand_id
1 'polypeptide(L)'
;ASGLQVLTRENGFTLCPRPHDLRRRFFARYRSSQLVRGADAFICSHPAALCELFLPFNRALIVVVTTNLELARENPTRWADWLSVVRRLAADPRALVAANSA
;
A
#
# COMPACT_ATOMS: atom_id res chain seq x y z
N ALA A 1 -7.41 -15.09 -3.13
CA ALA A 1 -7.53 -14.60 -1.75
C ALA A 1 -8.93 -14.92 -1.23
N SER A 2 -9.10 -16.07 -0.57
CA SER A 2 -10.32 -16.41 0.17
C SER A 2 -10.18 -15.83 1.58
N GLY A 3 -11.00 -14.83 1.95
CA GLY A 3 -11.03 -14.23 3.29
C GLY A 3 -10.74 -12.73 3.39
N LEU A 4 -10.39 -12.05 2.30
CA LEU A 4 -10.36 -10.58 2.26
C LEU A 4 -11.79 -10.05 2.13
N GLN A 5 -12.21 -9.18 3.05
CA GLN A 5 -13.60 -8.70 3.11
C GLN A 5 -13.82 -7.39 2.34
N VAL A 6 -12.76 -6.63 2.08
CA VAL A 6 -12.82 -5.33 1.39
C VAL A 6 -12.21 -5.44 -0.01
N LEU A 7 -11.05 -6.06 -0.10
CA LEU A 7 -10.36 -6.26 -1.36
C LEU A 7 -10.84 -7.56 -2.01
N THR A 8 -11.22 -7.47 -3.28
CA THR A 8 -11.65 -8.59 -4.11
C THR A 8 -10.62 -8.83 -5.22
N ARG A 9 -10.84 -9.86 -6.04
CA ARG A 9 -9.96 -10.12 -7.19
C ARG A 9 -10.00 -8.97 -8.20
N GLU A 10 -11.14 -8.29 -8.31
CA GLU A 10 -11.41 -7.23 -9.28
C GLU A 10 -10.80 -5.89 -8.87
N ASN A 11 -10.77 -5.59 -7.57
CA ASN A 11 -10.32 -4.29 -7.06
C ASN A 11 -8.96 -4.33 -6.33
N GLY A 12 -8.48 -5.52 -5.95
CA GLY A 12 -7.33 -5.66 -5.06
C GLY A 12 -6.01 -5.24 -5.70
N PHE A 13 -5.91 -5.29 -7.04
CA PHE A 13 -4.70 -4.92 -7.75
C PHE A 13 -4.62 -3.40 -7.96
N THR A 14 -5.60 -2.78 -8.61
CA THR A 14 -5.54 -1.36 -8.97
C THR A 14 -6.18 -0.44 -7.94
N LEU A 15 -6.95 -0.94 -6.97
CA LEU A 15 -7.81 -0.15 -6.09
C LEU A 15 -8.86 0.70 -6.85
N CYS A 16 -9.27 0.26 -8.03
CA CYS A 16 -10.31 0.91 -8.83
C CYS A 16 -11.72 0.37 -8.51
N PRO A 17 -12.78 1.13 -8.83
CA PRO A 17 -12.76 2.47 -9.43
C PRO A 17 -12.65 3.62 -8.41
N ARG A 18 -12.83 3.35 -7.11
CA ARG A 18 -12.88 4.36 -6.05
C ARG A 18 -11.75 4.14 -5.03
N PRO A 19 -10.50 4.52 -5.33
CA PRO A 19 -9.33 4.21 -4.50
C PRO A 19 -9.41 4.82 -3.09
N HIS A 20 -9.93 6.04 -2.96
CA HIS A 20 -10.11 6.66 -1.65
C HIS A 20 -11.15 5.91 -0.79
N ASP A 21 -12.24 5.46 -1.39
CA ASP A 21 -13.27 4.71 -0.67
C ASP A 21 -12.75 3.33 -0.21
N LEU A 22 -12.07 2.61 -1.11
CA LEU A 22 -11.49 1.31 -0.80
C LEU A 22 -10.45 1.41 0.33
N ARG A 23 -9.57 2.42 0.30
CA ARG A 23 -8.60 2.65 1.38
C ARG A 23 -9.29 2.92 2.73
N ARG A 24 -10.30 3.77 2.75
CA ARG A 24 -11.08 4.05 3.99
C ARG A 24 -11.76 2.80 4.53
N ARG A 25 -12.45 2.04 3.66
CA ARG A 25 -13.13 0.80 4.05
C ARG A 25 -12.15 -0.25 4.55
N PHE A 26 -10.98 -0.36 3.90
CA PHE A 26 -9.91 -1.25 4.34
C PHE A 26 -9.43 -0.88 5.73
N PHE A 27 -9.06 0.39 5.95
CA PHE A 27 -8.66 0.86 7.27
C PHE A 27 -9.74 0.63 8.33
N ALA A 28 -10.98 1.05 8.05
CA ALA A 28 -12.11 0.88 8.97
C ALA A 28 -12.33 -0.58 9.38
N ARG A 29 -12.15 -1.52 8.43
CA ARG A 29 -12.37 -2.93 8.66
C ARG A 29 -11.26 -3.60 9.48
N TYR A 30 -10.02 -3.20 9.23
CA TYR A 30 -8.84 -3.90 9.77
C TYR A 30 -8.16 -3.18 10.94
N ARG A 31 -8.47 -1.91 11.22
CA ARG A 31 -7.87 -1.12 12.34
C ARG A 31 -7.99 -1.76 13.72
N SER A 32 -9.06 -2.53 13.97
CA SER A 32 -9.30 -3.21 15.24
C SER A 32 -8.85 -4.69 15.22
N SER A 33 -8.41 -5.20 14.08
CA SER A 33 -7.96 -6.59 13.98
C SER A 33 -6.71 -6.81 14.82
N GLN A 34 -6.61 -7.96 15.49
CA GLN A 34 -5.44 -8.29 16.29
C GLN A 34 -4.17 -8.38 15.45
N LEU A 35 -4.30 -8.88 14.21
CA LEU A 35 -3.19 -8.99 13.25
C LEU A 35 -2.56 -7.62 12.94
N VAL A 36 -3.37 -6.60 12.70
CA VAL A 36 -2.85 -5.24 12.44
C VAL A 36 -2.39 -4.57 13.74
N ARG A 37 -3.10 -4.76 14.85
CA ARG A 37 -2.74 -4.11 16.13
C ARG A 37 -1.42 -4.62 16.70
N GLY A 38 -1.12 -5.91 16.51
CA GLY A 38 0.12 -6.54 16.95
C GLY A 38 1.30 -6.37 15.97
N ALA A 39 1.10 -5.72 14.81
CA ALA A 39 2.18 -5.48 13.87
C ALA A 39 2.92 -4.18 14.19
N ASP A 40 4.25 -4.27 14.32
CA ASP A 40 5.13 -3.11 14.48
C ASP A 40 5.44 -2.43 13.14
N ALA A 41 5.48 -3.22 12.07
CA ALA A 41 5.75 -2.78 10.71
C ALA A 41 4.89 -3.54 9.68
N PHE A 42 4.67 -2.90 8.53
CA PHE A 42 4.12 -3.56 7.35
C PHE A 42 5.17 -3.64 6.25
N ILE A 43 5.21 -4.78 5.57
CA ILE A 43 6.09 -5.01 4.43
C ILE A 43 5.20 -5.11 3.19
N CYS A 44 5.51 -4.34 2.15
CA CYS A 44 4.87 -4.51 0.84
C CYS A 44 5.92 -4.69 -0.25
N SER A 45 5.77 -5.77 -1.01
CA SER A 45 6.70 -6.19 -2.06
C SER A 45 6.10 -6.11 -3.46
N HIS A 46 4.89 -6.67 -3.66
CA HIS A 46 4.29 -6.75 -4.99
C HIS A 46 2.76 -6.57 -5.01
N PRO A 47 2.23 -5.55 -5.71
CA PRO A 47 2.89 -4.32 -6.17
C PRO A 47 3.22 -3.38 -5.00
N ALA A 48 4.37 -2.70 -5.04
CA ALA A 48 4.78 -1.73 -4.02
C ALA A 48 3.74 -0.61 -3.80
N ALA A 49 3.04 -0.18 -4.86
CA ALA A 49 2.01 0.84 -4.77
C ALA A 49 0.83 0.44 -3.86
N LEU A 50 0.60 -0.85 -3.58
CA LEU A 50 -0.44 -1.27 -2.63
C LEU A 50 -0.12 -0.89 -1.17
N CYS A 51 1.12 -0.44 -0.87
CA CYS A 51 1.45 0.12 0.45
C CYS A 51 0.54 1.29 0.86
N GLU A 52 -0.09 1.98 -0.10
CA GLU A 52 -1.04 3.07 0.19
C GLU A 52 -2.23 2.64 1.07
N LEU A 53 -2.56 1.35 1.12
CA LEU A 53 -3.57 0.79 2.03
C LEU A 53 -3.13 0.84 3.50
N PHE A 54 -1.82 0.77 3.74
CA PHE A 54 -1.24 0.62 5.07
C PHE A 54 -0.75 1.95 5.69
N LEU A 55 -0.59 3.01 4.88
CA LEU A 55 -0.26 4.36 5.37
C LEU A 55 -1.13 4.83 6.54
N PRO A 56 -2.47 4.64 6.55
CA PRO A 56 -3.31 5.18 7.62
C PRO A 56 -3.13 4.51 8.99
N PHE A 57 -2.44 3.37 9.06
CA PHE A 57 -2.23 2.65 10.31
C PHE A 57 -1.08 3.22 11.15
N ASN A 58 -0.29 4.17 10.62
CA ASN A 58 0.78 4.85 11.33
C ASN A 58 1.80 3.89 11.99
N ARG A 59 2.15 2.82 11.29
CA ARG A 59 3.19 1.85 11.66
C ARG A 59 4.42 2.05 10.78
N ALA A 60 5.54 1.45 11.16
CA ALA A 60 6.71 1.43 10.29
C ALA A 60 6.36 0.75 8.96
N LEU A 61 6.97 1.21 7.87
CA LEU A 61 6.67 0.71 6.53
C LEU A 61 7.95 0.30 5.81
N ILE A 62 7.97 -0.92 5.28
CA ILE A 62 9.05 -1.42 4.45
C ILE A 62 8.48 -1.63 3.05
N VAL A 63 8.84 -0.75 2.14
CA VAL A 63 8.48 -0.81 0.74
C VAL A 63 9.63 -1.48 -0.01
N VAL A 64 9.42 -2.71 -0.47
CA VAL A 64 10.38 -3.43 -1.31
C VAL A 64 9.86 -3.42 -2.73
N VAL A 65 10.47 -2.61 -3.58
CA VAL A 65 10.08 -2.51 -4.98
C VAL A 65 10.69 -3.71 -5.71
N THR A 66 9.92 -4.80 -5.86
CA THR A 66 10.36 -6.03 -6.57
C THR A 66 9.90 -6.10 -8.02
N THR A 67 9.06 -5.16 -8.43
CA THR A 67 8.56 -4.97 -9.80
C THR A 67 8.50 -3.48 -10.09
N ASN A 68 8.26 -3.10 -11.35
CA ASN A 68 8.01 -1.72 -11.78
C ASN A 68 7.25 -0.90 -10.73
N LEU A 69 7.83 0.23 -10.34
CA LEU A 69 7.35 1.05 -9.23
C LEU A 69 5.93 1.56 -9.52
N GLU A 70 5.57 1.77 -10.79
CA GLU A 70 4.26 2.21 -11.27
C GLU A 70 3.22 1.08 -11.36
N LEU A 71 3.61 -0.17 -11.14
CA LEU A 71 2.68 -1.29 -11.22
C LEU A 71 1.50 -1.06 -10.25
N ALA A 72 0.27 -1.31 -10.75
CA ALA A 72 -1.01 -0.98 -10.11
C ALA A 72 -1.40 0.52 -10.07
N ARG A 73 -0.67 1.40 -10.76
CA ARG A 73 -1.06 2.79 -11.00
C ARG A 73 -1.19 3.02 -12.50
N GLU A 74 -2.37 2.72 -13.01
CA GLU A 74 -2.68 2.57 -14.44
C GLU A 74 -2.70 3.86 -15.27
N ASN A 75 -2.51 5.04 -14.67
CA ASN A 75 -2.52 6.30 -15.38
C ASN A 75 -1.52 7.32 -14.81
N PRO A 76 -1.10 8.34 -15.58
CA PRO A 76 -0.08 9.30 -15.18
C PRO A 76 -0.38 10.04 -13.87
N THR A 77 -1.65 10.38 -13.63
CA THR A 77 -2.07 11.07 -12.40
C THR A 77 -1.83 10.20 -11.17
N ARG A 78 -2.31 8.95 -11.22
CA ARG A 78 -2.13 8.00 -10.12
C ARG A 78 -0.68 7.62 -9.91
N TRP A 79 0.11 7.59 -10.99
CA TRP A 79 1.54 7.39 -10.91
C TRP A 79 2.23 8.55 -10.18
N ALA A 80 1.90 9.79 -10.54
CA ALA A 80 2.43 10.98 -9.88
C ALA A 80 2.08 11.03 -8.38
N ASP A 81 0.85 10.67 -8.02
CA ASP A 81 0.40 10.58 -6.62
C ASP A 81 1.22 9.55 -5.84
N TRP A 82 1.43 8.36 -6.43
CA TRP A 82 2.25 7.32 -5.81
C TRP A 82 3.71 7.74 -5.68
N LEU A 83 4.31 8.38 -6.68
CA LEU A 83 5.67 8.94 -6.56
C LEU A 83 5.78 9.97 -5.43
N SER A 84 4.75 10.80 -5.24
CA SER A 84 4.67 11.75 -4.13
C SER A 84 4.64 11.03 -2.78
N VAL A 85 3.91 9.91 -2.67
CA VAL A 85 3.94 9.04 -1.49
C VAL A 85 5.34 8.46 -1.25
N VAL A 86 5.98 7.89 -2.28
CA VAL A 86 7.31 7.28 -2.16
C VAL A 86 8.34 8.29 -1.68
N ARG A 87 8.33 9.52 -2.21
CA ARG A 87 9.21 10.60 -1.74
C ARG A 87 8.99 10.95 -0.27
N ARG A 88 7.74 10.98 0.19
CA ARG A 88 7.44 11.17 1.62
C ARG A 88 7.95 10.02 2.48
N LEU A 89 7.75 8.77 2.03
CA LEU A 89 8.26 7.59 2.74
C LEU A 89 9.78 7.57 2.80
N ALA A 90 10.47 7.93 1.72
CA ALA A 90 11.93 8.00 1.70
C ALA A 90 12.50 9.06 2.66
N ALA A 91 11.71 10.06 3.04
CA ALA A 91 12.07 11.09 4.02
C ALA A 91 11.62 10.76 5.46
N ASP A 92 10.81 9.71 5.66
CA ASP A 92 10.30 9.32 6.97
C ASP A 92 11.27 8.33 7.64
N PRO A 93 11.82 8.64 8.83
CA PRO A 93 12.76 7.74 9.53
C PRO A 93 12.11 6.41 9.97
N ARG A 94 10.78 6.30 9.94
CA ARG A 94 10.03 5.07 10.26
C ARG A 94 9.72 4.24 9.02
N ALA A 95 10.16 4.68 7.84
CA ALA A 95 9.97 3.96 6.60
C ALA A 95 11.32 3.57 5.96
N LEU A 96 11.32 2.42 5.30
CA LEU A 96 12.42 1.95 4.48
C LEU A 96 11.89 1.72 3.07
N VAL A 97 12.49 2.39 2.09
CA VAL A 97 12.23 2.16 0.67
C VAL A 97 13.45 1.48 0.09
N ALA A 98 13.29 0.22 -0.35
CA ALA A 98 14.32 -0.56 -1.01
C ALA A 98 13.83 -0.95 -2.41
N ALA A 99 14.75 -1.13 -3.34
CA ALA A 99 14.47 -1.65 -4.68
C ALA A 99 15.47 -2.77 -4.99
N ASN A 100 15.02 -3.81 -5.67
CA ASN A 100 15.96 -4.74 -6.29
C ASN A 100 16.37 -4.15 -7.66
N SER A 101 17.61 -3.71 -7.77
CA SER A 101 18.23 -3.52 -9.08
C SER A 101 18.56 -4.89 -9.65
N ALA A 102 17.59 -5.52 -10.30
CA ALA A 102 17.81 -6.63 -11.22
C ALA A 102 17.54 -6.14 -12.64
#